data_AF-A0AA36BIC0-F1
#
_entry.id   AF-A0AA36BIC0-F1
#
_cell.length_a   1.000
_cell.length_b   1.000
_cell.length_c   1.000
_cell.angle_alpha   90.00
_cell.angle_beta   90.00
_cell.angle_gamma   90.00
#
_symmetry.space_group_name_H-M   'P 1'
#
loop_
_entity.id
_entity.type
_entity.pdbx_description
1 polymer ?
#
loop_
_entity_poly.entity_id
_entity_poly.type
_entity_poly.pdbx_seq_one_letter_code
_entity_poly.pdbx_strand_id
1 'polypeptide(L)'
;MYKFRNICQVKIVGIPIATVINQIKITITIIQSFKIQFKGCNIQNGRCVCSKVSDNINPFTYSNRAKCERDLKGEDWLCPKGRCKHGGRCCQIKRPGGRRTFKCECIATGYYGKRCERKCPKKNKKTRKAYPMACIFNLSKSYQLFQVLRSLPGIYLSSVPKFEIVNITYED
;
A
#
# COMPACT_ATOMS: atom_id res chain seq x y z
N MET A 1 -54.61 -7.49 58.00
CA MET A 1 -54.58 -6.38 57.03
C MET A 1 -53.34 -5.54 57.31
N TYR A 2 -52.27 -5.71 56.52
CA TYR A 2 -51.03 -4.94 56.70
C TYR A 2 -51.05 -3.69 55.82
N LYS A 3 -50.92 -2.53 56.47
CA LYS A 3 -50.96 -1.21 55.85
C LYS A 3 -49.53 -0.86 55.38
N PHE A 4 -49.23 -1.06 54.09
CA PHE A 4 -47.96 -0.64 53.50
C PHE A 4 -47.90 0.89 53.47
N ARG A 5 -46.90 1.46 54.14
CA ARG A 5 -46.60 2.90 54.16
C ARG A 5 -45.22 3.11 53.53
N ASN A 6 -45.16 4.06 52.61
CA ASN A 6 -43.99 4.74 52.03
C ASN A 6 -43.21 4.00 50.92
N ILE A 7 -43.59 4.30 49.67
CA ILE A 7 -42.74 4.13 48.49
C ILE A 7 -41.70 5.25 48.51
N CYS A 8 -40.42 4.90 48.63
CA CYS A 8 -39.33 5.87 48.45
C CYS A 8 -39.23 6.25 46.98
N GLN A 9 -39.52 7.52 46.65
CA GLN A 9 -39.26 8.10 45.34
C GLN A 9 -37.74 8.31 45.19
N VAL A 10 -37.07 7.40 44.48
CA VAL A 10 -35.67 7.60 44.06
C VAL A 10 -35.66 8.59 42.90
N LYS A 11 -35.30 9.85 43.16
CA LYS A 11 -35.02 10.83 42.10
C LYS A 11 -33.66 10.50 41.49
N ILE A 12 -33.66 9.99 40.26
CA ILE A 12 -32.44 9.92 39.45
C ILE A 12 -32.11 11.36 39.04
N VAL A 13 -31.14 11.98 39.72
CA VAL A 13 -30.59 13.28 39.33
C VAL A 13 -29.77 13.05 38.06
N GLY A 14 -30.31 13.41 36.91
CA GLY A 14 -29.59 13.34 35.64
C GLY A 14 -28.38 14.27 35.66
N ILE A 15 -27.21 13.76 35.27
CA ILE A 15 -26.01 14.60 35.08
C ILE A 15 -26.31 15.60 33.96
N PRO A 16 -26.04 16.90 34.14
CA PRO A 16 -26.31 17.89 33.10
C PRO A 16 -25.53 17.55 31.82
N ILE A 17 -26.21 17.57 30.68
CA ILE A 17 -25.61 17.27 29.36
C ILE A 17 -24.39 18.18 29.10
N ALA A 18 -24.45 19.43 29.55
CA ALA A 18 -23.33 20.38 29.45
C ALA A 18 -22.06 19.88 30.16
N THR A 19 -22.21 19.23 31.32
CA THR A 19 -21.08 18.67 32.09
C THR A 19 -20.45 17.50 31.35
N VAL A 20 -21.26 16.63 30.74
CA VAL A 20 -20.78 15.51 29.91
C VAL A 20 -20.03 16.02 28.68
N ILE A 21 -20.60 17.01 27.97
CA ILE A 21 -19.96 17.63 26.80
C ILE A 21 -18.62 18.27 27.18
N ASN A 22 -18.54 18.95 28.33
CA ASN A 22 -17.30 19.59 28.77
C ASN A 22 -16.21 18.55 29.09
N GLN A 23 -16.56 17.46 29.77
CA GLN A 23 -15.63 16.36 30.05
C GLN A 23 -15.11 15.70 28.76
N ILE A 24 -15.97 15.51 27.76
CA ILE A 24 -15.56 15.00 26.45
C ILE A 24 -14.58 15.97 25.75
N LYS A 25 -14.86 17.28 25.74
CA LYS A 25 -13.98 18.30 25.16
C LYS A 25 -12.59 18.33 25.81
N ILE A 26 -12.54 18.27 27.13
CA ILE A 26 -11.28 18.21 27.90
C ILE A 26 -10.49 16.96 27.50
N THR A 27 -11.14 15.80 27.47
CA THR A 27 -10.51 14.53 27.14
C THR A 27 -9.95 14.52 25.71
N ILE A 28 -10.69 15.03 24.72
CA ILE A 28 -10.23 15.14 23.34
C ILE A 28 -9.01 16.08 23.23
N THR A 29 -9.02 17.20 23.94
CA THR A 29 -7.91 18.17 23.94
C THR A 29 -6.63 17.54 24.50
N ILE A 30 -6.74 16.74 25.56
CA ILE A 30 -5.61 16.03 26.17
C ILE A 30 -5.03 14.99 25.18
N ILE A 31 -5.89 14.21 24.53
CA ILE A 31 -5.45 13.19 23.55
C ILE A 31 -4.73 13.84 22.36
N GLN A 32 -5.20 15.00 21.89
CA GLN A 32 -4.56 15.71 20.77
C GLN A 32 -3.20 16.34 21.15
N SER A 33 -2.92 16.50 22.43
CA SER A 33 -1.71 17.18 22.93
C SER A 33 -0.51 16.26 23.15
N PHE A 34 -0.71 14.94 23.10
CA PHE A 34 0.36 13.98 23.35
C PHE A 34 1.29 13.83 22.14
N LYS A 35 2.44 14.52 22.17
CA LYS A 35 3.47 14.46 21.13
C LYS A 35 4.60 13.51 21.52
N ILE A 36 4.99 12.63 20.60
CA ILE A 36 6.10 11.70 20.74
C ILE A 36 7.33 12.29 20.06
N GLN A 37 8.51 12.19 20.69
CA GLN A 37 9.75 12.58 20.04
C GLN A 37 10.23 11.49 19.08
N PHE A 38 10.36 11.86 17.81
CA PHE A 38 10.97 11.04 16.78
C PHE A 38 12.34 11.58 16.40
N LYS A 39 13.25 10.67 16.07
CA LYS A 39 14.56 10.98 15.47
C LYS A 39 14.71 10.16 14.19
N GLY A 40 15.09 10.82 13.11
CA GLY A 40 15.31 10.13 11.84
C GLY A 40 15.77 11.08 10.74
N CYS A 41 15.71 10.59 9.50
CA CYS A 41 16.17 11.31 8.32
C CYS A 41 15.20 11.15 7.14
N ASN A 42 15.24 12.13 6.23
CA ASN A 42 14.55 12.13 4.95
C ASN A 42 15.51 12.57 3.84
N ILE A 43 15.20 12.21 2.59
CA ILE A 43 15.92 12.72 1.43
C ILE A 43 15.28 14.03 1.01
N GLN A 44 16.05 15.12 1.01
CA GLN A 44 15.64 16.44 0.55
C GLN A 44 16.69 16.97 -0.43
N ASN A 45 16.26 17.39 -1.62
CA ASN A 45 17.15 17.92 -2.67
C ASN A 45 18.38 17.04 -2.95
N GLY A 46 18.18 15.72 -3.02
CA GLY A 46 19.24 14.76 -3.27
C GLY A 46 20.25 14.58 -2.11
N ARG A 47 19.92 15.02 -0.89
CA ARG A 47 20.77 14.89 0.30
C ARG A 47 19.98 14.31 1.46
N CYS A 48 20.68 13.67 2.39
CA CYS A 48 20.09 13.15 3.62
C CYS A 48 20.05 14.23 4.70
N VAL A 49 18.85 14.61 5.12
CA VAL A 49 18.59 15.59 6.19
C VAL A 49 18.02 14.86 7.39
N CYS A 50 18.67 14.99 8.54
CA CYS A 50 18.29 14.33 9.78
C CYS A 50 17.92 15.36 10.84
N SER A 51 16.86 15.10 11.60
CA SER A 51 16.43 15.98 12.68
C SER A 51 15.72 15.19 13.78
N LYS A 52 15.33 15.91 14.84
CA LYS A 52 14.41 15.43 15.87
C LYS A 52 13.16 16.28 15.80
N VAL A 53 11.99 15.66 15.86
CA VAL A 53 10.70 16.35 15.81
C VAL A 53 9.75 15.71 16.81
N SER A 54 8.93 16.54 17.45
CA SER A 54 7.87 16.11 18.36
C SER A 54 6.54 16.12 17.61
N ASP A 55 6.01 14.95 17.31
CA ASP A 55 4.79 14.79 16.52
C ASP A 55 4.00 13.56 16.98
N ASN A 56 2.78 13.39 16.49
CA ASN A 56 1.94 12.23 16.81
C ASN A 56 2.27 11.05 15.86
N ILE A 57 2.84 11.33 14.69
CA ILE A 57 3.20 10.36 13.66
C ILE A 57 4.66 10.56 13.28
N ASN A 58 5.42 9.47 13.16
CA ASN A 58 6.83 9.54 12.73
C ASN A 58 6.93 10.10 11.30
N PRO A 59 7.52 11.29 11.09
CA PRO A 59 7.63 11.88 9.77
C PRO A 59 8.89 11.44 9.01
N PHE A 60 9.76 10.62 9.63
CA PHE A 60 11.01 10.19 9.03
C PHE A 60 10.89 8.88 8.27
N THR A 61 11.39 8.88 7.05
CA THR A 61 11.48 7.70 6.18
C THR A 61 12.59 6.75 6.66
N TYR A 62 13.69 7.31 7.17
CA TYR A 62 14.89 6.59 7.57
C TYR A 62 15.16 6.75 9.05
N SER A 63 15.52 5.65 9.73
CA SER A 63 15.86 5.69 11.16
C SER A 63 17.19 6.37 11.46
N ASN A 64 18.10 6.41 10.49
CA ASN A 64 19.43 7.01 10.63
C ASN A 64 20.00 7.45 9.28
N ARG A 65 21.08 8.25 9.37
CA ARG A 65 21.77 8.82 8.20
C ARG A 65 22.35 7.74 7.29
N ALA A 66 23.00 6.73 7.86
CA ALA A 66 23.61 5.64 7.10
C ALA A 66 22.61 4.92 6.19
N LYS A 67 21.40 4.58 6.69
CA LYS A 67 20.34 3.99 5.86
C LYS A 67 19.89 4.92 4.75
N CYS A 68 19.75 6.21 5.04
CA CYS A 68 19.38 7.19 4.03
C CYS A 68 20.45 7.29 2.92
N GLU A 69 21.73 7.34 3.28
CA GLU A 69 22.83 7.48 2.33
C GLU A 69 23.01 6.24 1.45
N ARG A 70 22.88 5.02 2.02
CA ARG A 70 22.90 3.78 1.23
C ARG A 70 21.75 3.74 0.22
N ASP A 71 20.56 4.18 0.64
CA ASP A 71 19.41 4.29 -0.26
C ASP A 71 19.66 5.33 -1.37
N LEU A 72 20.25 6.47 -1.04
CA LEU A 72 20.58 7.56 -1.97
C LEU A 72 21.61 7.13 -3.02
N LYS A 73 22.68 6.44 -2.60
CA LYS A 73 23.71 5.85 -3.48
C LYS A 73 23.21 4.64 -4.27
N GLY A 74 22.11 4.07 -3.80
CA GLY A 74 21.44 2.98 -4.45
C GLY A 74 22.03 1.60 -4.17
N GLU A 75 22.88 1.48 -3.15
CA GLU A 75 23.61 0.26 -2.76
C GLU A 75 22.69 -0.91 -2.41
N ASP A 76 21.54 -0.63 -1.79
CA ASP A 76 20.53 -1.65 -1.50
C ASP A 76 19.70 -1.94 -2.78
N TRP A 77 20.09 -2.98 -3.53
CA TRP A 77 19.33 -3.44 -4.70
C TRP A 77 17.98 -4.02 -4.27
N LEU A 78 16.89 -3.38 -4.68
CA LEU A 78 15.54 -3.79 -4.24
C LEU A 78 14.91 -4.88 -5.10
N CYS A 79 15.67 -5.47 -6.03
CA CYS A 79 15.21 -6.53 -6.93
C CYS A 79 16.07 -7.81 -6.91
N PRO A 80 16.42 -8.39 -5.74
CA PRO A 80 17.14 -9.66 -5.66
C PRO A 80 16.38 -10.79 -6.35
N LYS A 81 17.13 -11.84 -6.76
CA LYS A 81 16.57 -13.07 -7.35
C LYS A 81 15.43 -13.61 -6.48
N GLY A 82 14.33 -14.02 -7.12
CA GLY A 82 13.16 -14.57 -6.43
C GLY A 82 12.26 -13.54 -5.71
N ARG A 83 12.53 -12.24 -5.82
CA ARG A 83 11.64 -11.20 -5.29
C ARG A 83 10.28 -11.21 -5.98
N CYS A 84 10.26 -11.24 -7.30
CA CYS A 84 9.06 -11.53 -8.09
C CYS A 84 9.07 -13.02 -8.45
N LYS A 85 7.92 -13.69 -8.29
CA LYS A 85 7.74 -15.12 -8.54
C LYS A 85 7.27 -15.37 -9.97
N HIS A 86 7.37 -16.62 -10.42
CA HIS A 86 6.80 -17.11 -11.69
C HIS A 86 7.14 -16.25 -12.91
N GLY A 87 8.40 -15.82 -13.04
CA GLY A 87 8.84 -15.03 -14.18
C GLY A 87 8.43 -13.55 -14.15
N GLY A 88 7.84 -13.07 -13.05
CA GLY A 88 7.52 -11.65 -12.89
C GLY A 88 8.76 -10.76 -12.96
N ARG A 89 8.66 -9.62 -13.65
CA ARG A 89 9.76 -8.66 -13.77
C ARG A 89 9.79 -7.74 -12.55
N CYS A 90 10.96 -7.60 -11.93
CA CYS A 90 11.13 -6.67 -10.81
C CYS A 90 11.58 -5.31 -11.32
N CYS A 91 10.79 -4.27 -11.02
CA CYS A 91 11.09 -2.89 -11.35
C CYS A 91 11.32 -2.11 -10.06
N GLN A 92 12.50 -1.51 -9.94
CA GLN A 92 12.81 -0.61 -8.85
C GLN A 92 12.21 0.77 -9.14
N ILE A 93 11.45 1.32 -8.20
CA ILE A 93 10.75 2.59 -8.35
C ILE A 93 11.05 3.50 -7.15
N LYS A 94 10.92 4.82 -7.33
CA LYS A 94 10.97 5.80 -6.24
C LYS A 94 9.55 6.22 -5.89
N ARG A 95 9.18 6.17 -4.61
CA ARG A 95 7.91 6.71 -4.11
C ARG A 95 8.07 8.20 -3.74
N PRO A 96 6.94 8.93 -3.60
CA PRO A 96 6.96 10.26 -2.98
C PRO A 96 7.76 10.25 -1.67
N GLY A 97 8.57 11.28 -1.45
CA GLY A 97 9.51 11.33 -0.32
C GLY A 97 10.87 10.66 -0.57
N GLY A 98 11.16 10.25 -1.81
CA GLY A 98 12.49 9.76 -2.23
C GLY A 98 12.77 8.30 -1.85
N ARG A 99 11.86 7.64 -1.12
CA ARG A 99 12.02 6.24 -0.70
C ARG A 99 12.06 5.31 -1.90
N ARG A 100 13.14 4.54 -2.04
CA ARG A 100 13.21 3.47 -3.04
C ARG A 100 12.30 2.32 -2.61
N THR A 101 11.59 1.76 -3.57
CA THR A 101 10.77 0.55 -3.40
C THR A 101 10.85 -0.28 -4.68
N PHE A 102 10.12 -1.39 -4.73
CA PHE A 102 10.01 -2.20 -5.93
C PHE A 102 8.54 -2.50 -6.25
N LYS A 103 8.29 -2.81 -7.51
CA LYS A 103 7.01 -3.32 -8.01
C LYS A 103 7.31 -4.52 -8.90
N CYS A 104 6.50 -5.58 -8.76
CA CYS A 104 6.54 -6.71 -9.66
C CYS A 104 5.54 -6.50 -10.81
N GLU A 105 5.99 -6.68 -12.03
CA GLU A 105 5.16 -6.75 -13.23
C GLU A 105 4.87 -8.22 -13.54
N CYS A 106 3.61 -8.61 -13.38
CA CYS A 106 3.15 -9.99 -13.56
C CYS A 106 2.47 -10.23 -14.92
N ILE A 107 2.47 -9.23 -15.80
CA ILE A 107 1.79 -9.30 -17.10
C ILE A 107 2.36 -10.48 -17.89
N ALA A 108 1.47 -11.23 -18.53
CA ALA A 108 1.77 -12.40 -19.36
C ALA A 108 2.42 -13.59 -18.61
N THR A 109 2.59 -13.54 -17.29
CA THR A 109 3.17 -14.66 -16.53
C THR A 109 2.19 -15.81 -16.25
N GLY A 110 0.88 -15.61 -16.43
CA GLY A 110 -0.13 -16.52 -15.87
C GLY A 110 -0.43 -16.28 -14.38
N TYR A 111 0.21 -15.29 -13.75
CA TYR A 111 0.10 -14.99 -12.32
C TYR A 111 -0.20 -13.50 -12.05
N TYR A 112 -0.69 -13.21 -10.85
CA TYR A 112 -0.97 -11.87 -10.34
C TYR A 112 -0.64 -11.79 -8.84
N GLY A 113 -0.79 -10.60 -8.24
CA GLY A 113 -0.44 -10.33 -6.85
C GLY A 113 0.78 -9.42 -6.73
N LYS A 114 1.17 -9.11 -5.50
CA LYS A 114 2.25 -8.12 -5.24
C LYS A 114 3.62 -8.62 -5.71
N ARG A 115 3.80 -9.94 -5.72
CA ARG A 115 5.00 -10.66 -6.11
C ARG A 115 4.72 -11.70 -7.19
N CYS A 116 3.58 -11.61 -7.89
CA CYS A 116 3.14 -12.61 -8.87
C CYS A 116 2.96 -14.01 -8.27
N GLU A 117 2.49 -14.07 -7.02
CA GLU A 117 2.36 -15.31 -6.25
C GLU A 117 1.05 -16.08 -6.51
N ARG A 118 0.04 -15.44 -7.10
CA ARG A 118 -1.29 -16.03 -7.31
C ARG A 118 -1.51 -16.41 -8.75
N LYS A 119 -1.95 -17.64 -9.03
CA LYS A 119 -2.27 -18.07 -10.39
C LYS A 119 -3.53 -17.37 -10.89
N CYS A 120 -3.52 -16.93 -12.15
CA CYS A 120 -4.68 -16.32 -12.77
C CYS A 120 -5.88 -17.28 -12.77
N PRO A 121 -7.08 -16.82 -12.37
CA PRO A 121 -8.27 -17.66 -12.40
C PRO A 121 -8.59 -18.02 -13.86
N LYS A 122 -9.05 -19.26 -14.05
CA LYS A 122 -9.65 -19.66 -15.33
C LYS A 122 -10.85 -18.75 -15.60
N LYS A 123 -10.99 -18.25 -16.83
CA LYS A 123 -12.16 -17.47 -17.24
C LYS A 123 -13.40 -18.34 -17.11
N ASN A 124 -14.11 -18.23 -15.98
CA ASN A 124 -15.43 -18.79 -15.82
C ASN A 124 -16.43 -17.66 -15.98
N LYS A 125 -17.41 -17.84 -16.87
CA LYS A 125 -18.47 -16.85 -17.20
C LYS A 125 -19.29 -16.37 -15.98
N LYS A 126 -19.08 -16.95 -14.79
CA LYS A 126 -19.86 -16.71 -13.55
C LYS A 126 -19.10 -15.94 -12.46
N THR A 127 -17.83 -15.60 -12.62
CA THR A 127 -17.11 -14.88 -11.56
C THR A 127 -17.45 -13.39 -11.55
N ARG A 128 -18.31 -12.96 -10.63
CA ARG A 128 -18.64 -11.55 -10.35
C ARG A 128 -17.49 -10.72 -9.74
N LYS A 129 -16.30 -11.30 -9.56
CA LYS A 129 -15.13 -10.61 -9.01
C LYS A 129 -14.33 -9.96 -10.14
N ALA A 130 -13.87 -8.73 -9.92
CA ALA A 130 -13.01 -8.00 -10.84
C ALA A 130 -11.82 -8.87 -11.27
N TYR A 131 -11.72 -9.13 -12.57
CA TYR A 131 -10.67 -9.95 -13.13
C TYR A 131 -9.33 -9.17 -13.08
N PRO A 132 -8.24 -9.72 -12.53
CA PRO A 132 -7.00 -8.98 -12.39
C PRO A 132 -6.44 -8.54 -13.75
N MET A 133 -6.05 -7.27 -13.89
CA MET A 133 -5.47 -6.72 -15.13
C MET A 133 -4.27 -7.54 -15.63
N ALA A 134 -3.41 -8.03 -14.72
CA ALA A 134 -2.26 -8.86 -15.08
C ALA A 134 -2.65 -10.16 -15.80
N CYS A 135 -3.89 -10.62 -15.62
CA CYS A 135 -4.39 -11.86 -16.21
C CYS A 135 -5.00 -11.69 -17.60
N ILE A 136 -5.31 -10.45 -18.03
CA ILE A 136 -5.95 -10.17 -19.32
C ILE A 136 -5.02 -10.53 -20.48
N PHE A 137 -3.72 -10.25 -20.34
CA PHE A 137 -2.72 -10.45 -21.40
C PHE A 137 -2.25 -11.90 -21.58
N ASN A 138 -2.75 -12.86 -20.79
CA ASN A 138 -2.42 -14.28 -20.97
C ASN A 138 -3.10 -14.94 -22.18
N LEU A 139 -3.80 -14.19 -23.02
CA LEU A 139 -4.78 -14.75 -23.95
C LEU A 139 -4.46 -14.63 -25.43
N SER A 140 -3.38 -13.96 -25.84
CA SER A 140 -2.97 -14.00 -27.26
C SER A 140 -1.80 -14.97 -27.46
N LYS A 141 -1.95 -15.90 -28.41
CA LYS A 141 -0.86 -16.78 -28.88
C LYS A 141 0.36 -15.97 -29.31
N SER A 142 0.16 -14.76 -29.84
CA SER A 142 1.22 -13.83 -30.24
C SER A 142 2.11 -13.36 -29.07
N TYR A 143 1.56 -13.23 -27.86
CA TYR A 143 2.35 -12.86 -26.67
C TYR A 143 3.20 -14.01 -26.12
N GLN A 144 2.78 -15.26 -26.30
CA GLN A 144 3.59 -16.42 -25.91
C GLN A 144 4.87 -16.48 -26.74
N LEU A 145 4.78 -16.20 -28.05
CA LEU A 145 5.94 -16.12 -28.94
C LEU A 145 6.90 -14.99 -28.52
N PHE A 146 6.37 -13.83 -28.13
CA PHE A 146 7.18 -12.70 -27.66
C PHE A 146 7.92 -13.00 -26.33
N GLN A 147 7.33 -13.82 -25.45
CA GLN A 147 8.00 -14.26 -24.22
C GLN A 147 9.12 -15.27 -24.49
N VAL A 148 8.91 -16.20 -25.43
CA VAL A 148 9.96 -17.14 -25.86
C VAL A 148 11.16 -16.38 -26.45
N LEU A 149 10.90 -15.36 -27.28
CA LEU A 149 11.95 -14.50 -27.85
C LEU A 149 12.71 -13.68 -26.78
N ARG A 150 12.05 -13.27 -25.69
CA ARG A 150 12.68 -12.55 -24.57
C ARG A 150 13.54 -13.43 -23.66
N SER A 151 13.32 -14.74 -23.66
CA SER A 151 14.13 -15.70 -22.89
C SER A 151 15.39 -16.17 -23.60
N LEU A 152 15.58 -15.81 -24.88
CA LEU A 152 16.80 -16.11 -25.62
C LEU A 152 17.92 -15.10 -25.26
N PRO A 153 19.11 -15.57 -24.87
CA PRO A 153 20.25 -14.67 -24.65
C PRO A 153 20.63 -13.97 -25.97
N GLY A 154 20.68 -12.63 -25.97
CA GLY A 154 21.12 -11.82 -27.11
C GLY A 154 20.03 -10.95 -27.77
N ILE A 155 18.75 -11.12 -27.44
CA ILE A 155 17.66 -10.31 -28.02
C ILE A 155 17.16 -9.26 -27.01
N TYR A 156 17.67 -8.03 -27.11
CA TYR A 156 17.15 -6.87 -26.39
C TYR A 156 16.05 -6.19 -27.21
N LEU A 157 14.81 -6.68 -27.11
CA LEU A 157 13.65 -5.96 -27.64
C LEU A 157 13.40 -4.70 -26.78
N SER A 158 13.89 -3.56 -27.27
CA SER A 158 13.84 -2.24 -26.63
C SER A 158 12.44 -1.59 -26.65
N SER A 159 11.51 -2.12 -27.44
CA SER A 159 10.16 -1.58 -27.59
C SER A 159 9.09 -2.62 -27.29
N VAL A 160 8.24 -2.31 -26.30
CA VAL A 160 6.94 -2.98 -26.14
C VAL A 160 6.12 -2.65 -27.39
N PRO A 161 5.48 -3.62 -28.06
CA PRO A 161 4.59 -3.30 -29.17
C PRO A 161 3.51 -2.33 -28.64
N LYS A 162 3.27 -1.23 -29.38
CA LYS A 162 2.10 -0.38 -29.16
C LYS A 162 0.88 -1.24 -29.47
N PHE A 163 0.21 -1.76 -28.46
CA PHE A 163 -1.10 -2.37 -28.62
C PHE A 163 -2.13 -1.26 -28.55
N GLU A 164 -2.83 -1.04 -29.65
CA GLU A 164 -4.05 -0.25 -29.66
C GLU A 164 -5.06 -0.90 -28.69
N ILE A 165 -5.51 -0.12 -27.71
CA ILE A 165 -6.59 -0.54 -26.82
C ILE A 165 -7.85 -0.48 -27.66
N VAL A 166 -8.27 -1.62 -28.20
CA VAL A 166 -9.63 -1.76 -28.73
C VAL A 166 -10.55 -1.67 -27.52
N ASN A 167 -11.24 -0.55 -27.38
CA ASN A 167 -12.23 -0.32 -26.34
C ASN A 167 -13.28 -1.44 -26.42
N ILE A 168 -13.29 -2.32 -25.41
CA ILE A 168 -14.40 -3.26 -25.23
C ILE A 168 -15.45 -2.49 -24.43
N THR A 169 -16.38 -1.84 -25.14
CA THR A 169 -17.59 -1.30 -24.54
C THR A 169 -18.44 -2.49 -24.09
N TYR A 170 -18.82 -2.50 -22.81
CA TYR A 170 -19.89 -3.36 -22.33
C TYR A 170 -21.20 -2.61 -22.58
N GLU A 171 -22.05 -3.16 -23.44
CA GLU A 171 -23.46 -2.78 -23.46
C GLU A 171 -24.13 -3.38 -22.21
N ASP A 172 -24.96 -2.56 -21.56
CA ASP A 172 -25.64 -2.84 -20.28
C ASP A 172 -26.62 -4.03 -20.33
#